data_AF-A0A7L4FFN7-F1
#
_entry.id   AF-A0A7L4FFN7-F1
#
_cell.length_a   1.000
_cell.length_b   1.000
_cell.length_c   1.000
_cell.angle_alpha   90.00
_cell.angle_beta   90.00
_cell.angle_gamma   90.00
#
_symmetry.space_group_name_H-M   'P 1'
#
loop_
_entity.id
_entity.type
_entity.pdbx_description
1 polymer ?
#
loop_
_entity_poly.entity_id
_entity_poly.type
_entity_poly.pdbx_seq_one_letter_code
_entity_poly.pdbx_strand_id
1 'polypeptide(L)'
;MGLSASSPAAAAQPPNAPKQHQAASPPSECPMHQEKMSGCPMHMKTPNHRPENTDYVPAHQERAYEFVACPVKPGASQLKDDIDPNNMMPPPNQQPSPDQPFPLSTVREESSIPRAHSDKKWVYPSEQMFWNAMLRKGWRWKDDDITSEDMTNIIKIHNQNNEQAWKEILKWEALHAV
;
A
#
# COMPACT_ATOMS: atom_id res chain seq x y z
N MET A 1 56.48 -38.12 -32.27
CA MET A 1 57.29 -36.96 -32.71
C MET A 1 56.58 -36.38 -33.93
N GLY A 2 56.03 -35.17 -33.98
CA GLY A 2 55.92 -34.07 -33.03
C GLY A 2 54.86 -33.06 -33.51
N LEU A 3 54.19 -32.46 -32.53
CA LEU A 3 53.74 -31.07 -32.40
C LEU A 3 53.29 -30.31 -33.67
N SER A 4 51.98 -30.15 -33.84
CA SER A 4 51.43 -28.99 -34.55
C SER A 4 51.18 -27.87 -33.55
N ALA A 5 51.78 -26.71 -33.79
CA ALA A 5 51.73 -25.52 -32.95
C ALA A 5 50.38 -24.78 -33.10
N SER A 6 49.78 -24.41 -31.97
CA SER A 6 48.64 -23.50 -31.89
C SER A 6 49.06 -22.07 -32.22
N SER A 7 48.27 -21.39 -33.05
CA SER A 7 48.36 -19.94 -33.26
C SER A 7 47.70 -19.17 -32.10
N PRO A 8 48.24 -18.01 -31.67
CA PRO A 8 47.70 -17.27 -30.53
C PRO A 8 46.44 -16.48 -30.89
N ALA A 9 45.51 -16.44 -29.94
CA ALA A 9 44.29 -15.63 -30.01
C ALA A 9 44.62 -14.13 -29.88
N ALA A 10 44.08 -13.33 -30.80
CA ALA A 10 44.14 -11.88 -30.74
C ALA A 10 43.21 -11.35 -29.63
N ALA A 11 43.77 -10.53 -28.74
CA ALA A 11 43.03 -9.84 -27.69
C ALA A 11 42.11 -8.76 -28.30
N ALA A 12 40.80 -8.90 -28.13
CA ALA A 12 39.82 -7.87 -28.47
C ALA A 12 39.73 -6.83 -27.34
N GLN A 13 40.01 -5.57 -27.66
CA GLN A 13 39.84 -4.42 -26.77
C GLN A 13 38.34 -4.07 -26.64
N PRO A 14 37.85 -3.67 -25.45
CA PRO A 14 36.46 -3.25 -25.27
C PRO A 14 36.23 -1.82 -25.81
N PRO A 15 35.11 -1.54 -26.48
CA PRO A 15 34.78 -0.21 -26.97
C PRO A 15 34.33 0.73 -25.83
N ASN A 16 35.00 1.89 -25.80
CA ASN A 16 34.63 3.22 -25.30
C ASN A 16 33.43 3.38 -24.34
N ALA A 17 33.76 3.93 -23.17
CA ALA A 17 32.85 4.47 -22.17
C ALA A 17 31.92 5.57 -22.72
N PRO A 18 30.65 5.64 -22.26
CA PRO A 18 29.75 6.73 -22.63
C PRO A 18 30.16 8.05 -21.97
N LYS A 19 30.15 9.11 -22.77
CA LYS A 19 30.50 10.48 -22.41
C LYS A 19 29.52 11.03 -21.36
N GLN A 20 30.07 11.74 -20.37
CA GLN A 20 29.34 12.48 -19.34
C GLN A 20 28.34 13.46 -19.99
N HIS A 21 27.06 13.30 -19.66
CA HIS A 21 26.06 14.34 -19.93
C HIS A 21 26.29 15.50 -18.97
N GLN A 22 26.65 16.66 -19.52
CA GLN A 22 26.72 17.91 -18.79
C GLN A 22 25.33 18.26 -18.26
N ALA A 23 25.23 18.50 -16.96
CA ALA A 23 24.03 19.03 -16.34
C ALA A 23 23.81 20.46 -16.83
N ALA A 24 22.83 20.67 -17.70
CA ALA A 24 22.36 21.99 -18.07
C ALA A 24 21.57 22.60 -16.91
N SER A 25 21.95 23.79 -16.46
CA SER A 25 21.20 24.58 -15.49
C SER A 25 19.84 25.00 -16.09
N PRO A 26 18.74 24.97 -15.30
CA PRO A 26 17.43 25.38 -15.80
C PRO A 26 17.37 26.91 -16.04
N PRO A 27 16.61 27.38 -17.06
CA PRO A 27 16.53 28.78 -17.45
C PRO A 27 15.82 29.66 -16.41
N SER A 28 16.22 30.93 -16.36
CA SER A 28 15.85 31.93 -15.36
C SER A 28 14.52 32.64 -15.66
N GLU A 29 13.41 31.91 -15.76
CA GLU A 29 12.07 32.51 -15.90
C GLU A 29 11.02 31.80 -15.04
N CYS A 30 11.31 31.67 -13.73
CA CYS A 30 10.33 31.31 -12.71
C CYS A 30 9.93 32.58 -11.91
N PRO A 31 8.68 33.06 -11.99
CA PRO A 31 8.16 34.25 -11.27
C PRO A 31 8.02 34.09 -9.74
N MET A 32 8.93 33.37 -9.07
CA MET A 32 8.87 33.07 -7.63
C MET A 32 9.95 33.81 -6.80
N HIS A 33 10.57 34.86 -7.35
CA HIS A 33 11.47 35.76 -6.61
C HIS A 33 10.83 37.12 -6.34
N GLN A 34 9.71 37.14 -5.62
CA GLN A 34 9.28 38.36 -4.96
C GLN A 34 9.17 38.11 -3.46
N GLU A 35 10.28 38.40 -2.76
CA GLU A 35 10.22 38.64 -1.32
C GLU A 35 9.35 39.86 -1.06
N LYS A 36 8.20 39.67 -0.39
CA LYS A 36 7.78 40.54 0.72
C LYS A 36 6.62 39.96 1.51
N MET A 37 6.94 39.66 2.78
CA MET A 37 6.17 39.89 4.00
C MET A 37 4.64 39.70 3.95
N SER A 38 4.19 38.59 4.52
CA SER A 38 2.94 38.56 5.29
C SER A 38 3.06 37.48 6.36
N GLY A 39 2.97 37.88 7.62
CA GLY A 39 2.90 36.95 8.74
C GLY A 39 1.71 36.00 8.57
N CYS A 40 1.97 34.70 8.60
CA CYS A 40 0.93 33.70 8.70
C CYS A 40 0.32 33.77 10.11
N PRO A 41 -0.99 34.03 10.28
CA PRO A 41 -1.63 33.96 11.59
C PRO A 41 -1.84 32.49 12.00
N MET A 42 -0.76 31.76 12.23
CA MET A 42 -0.78 30.40 12.78
C MET A 42 -0.89 30.46 14.31
N HIS A 43 -1.93 31.12 14.82
CA HIS A 43 -2.30 31.09 16.23
C HIS A 43 -3.82 31.18 16.39
N MET A 44 -4.54 30.27 15.73
CA MET A 44 -5.77 29.77 16.33
C MET A 44 -5.34 28.70 17.32
N LYS A 45 -5.41 29.04 18.61
CA LYS A 45 -5.32 28.07 19.70
C LYS A 45 -6.38 27.01 19.43
N THR A 46 -5.96 25.84 18.97
CA THR A 46 -6.79 24.65 19.10
C THR A 46 -7.07 24.50 20.59
N PRO A 47 -8.34 24.34 21.03
CA PRO A 47 -8.58 23.83 22.36
C PRO A 47 -7.81 22.52 22.43
N ASN A 48 -6.94 22.42 23.42
CA ASN A 48 -6.12 21.26 23.72
C ASN A 48 -7.04 20.16 24.29
N HIS A 49 -7.96 19.69 23.46
CA HIS A 49 -8.75 18.47 23.66
C HIS A 49 -8.39 17.55 22.51
N ARG A 50 -7.13 17.09 22.50
CA ARG A 50 -6.89 15.74 22.03
C ARG A 50 -7.46 14.86 23.15
N PRO A 51 -8.55 14.10 22.93
CA PRO A 51 -8.86 13.06 23.87
C PRO A 51 -7.68 12.09 23.82
N GLU A 52 -6.87 12.11 24.88
CA GLU A 52 -6.10 10.94 25.26
C GLU A 52 -7.12 9.81 25.33
N ASN A 53 -6.89 8.74 24.57
CA ASN A 53 -7.74 7.54 24.55
C ASN A 53 -9.01 7.63 23.66
N THR A 54 -8.83 7.83 22.36
CA THR A 54 -9.78 7.28 21.39
C THR A 54 -9.07 6.26 20.52
N ASP A 55 -9.76 5.16 20.26
CA ASP A 55 -9.37 4.01 19.46
C ASP A 55 -9.19 4.45 17.98
N TYR A 56 -8.14 5.22 17.69
CA TYR A 56 -7.90 5.85 16.39
C TYR A 56 -7.57 4.80 15.33
N VAL A 57 -8.59 4.27 14.67
CA VAL A 57 -8.43 3.37 13.54
C VAL A 57 -9.13 3.88 12.31
N PRO A 58 -8.66 3.49 11.11
CA PRO A 58 -9.38 3.76 9.90
C PRO A 58 -10.84 3.28 9.98
N ALA A 59 -11.79 4.06 9.47
CA ALA A 59 -13.23 3.79 9.56
C ALA A 59 -13.62 2.37 9.06
N HIS A 60 -12.86 1.84 8.11
CA HIS A 60 -13.08 0.49 7.58
C HIS A 60 -12.81 -0.65 8.57
N GLN A 61 -12.15 -0.37 9.69
CA GLN A 61 -11.75 -1.36 10.68
C GLN A 61 -12.81 -1.55 11.77
N GLU A 62 -13.67 -0.56 12.01
CA GLU A 62 -14.76 -0.68 12.98
C GLU A 62 -15.80 -1.73 12.55
N ARG A 63 -16.23 -1.68 11.28
CA ARG A 63 -17.18 -2.65 10.70
C ARG A 63 -16.51 -3.88 10.08
N ALA A 64 -15.18 -4.01 10.14
CA ALA A 64 -14.49 -5.11 9.48
C ALA A 64 -14.94 -6.49 9.99
N TYR A 65 -15.21 -6.60 11.29
CA TYR A 65 -15.69 -7.81 11.94
C TYR A 65 -17.06 -8.29 11.44
N GLU A 66 -17.90 -7.41 10.88
CA GLU A 66 -19.17 -7.79 10.25
C GLU A 66 -18.94 -8.75 9.05
N PHE A 67 -17.77 -8.68 8.43
CA PHE A 67 -17.41 -9.46 7.24
C PHE A 67 -16.47 -10.64 7.54
N VAL A 68 -16.10 -10.86 8.81
CA VAL A 68 -15.30 -12.02 9.24
C VAL A 68 -16.18 -13.25 9.44
N ALA A 69 -17.42 -13.05 9.93
CA ALA A 69 -18.27 -14.15 10.40
C ALA A 69 -19.35 -14.63 9.41
N CYS A 70 -19.72 -13.87 8.37
CA CYS A 70 -20.64 -14.30 7.29
C CYS A 70 -20.74 -13.25 6.17
N PRO A 71 -21.09 -13.62 4.92
CA PRO A 71 -21.31 -12.67 3.84
C PRO A 71 -22.56 -11.85 4.13
N VAL A 72 -22.39 -10.62 4.60
CA VAL A 72 -23.52 -9.70 4.82
C VAL A 72 -24.14 -9.37 3.46
N LYS A 73 -25.48 -9.38 3.40
CA LYS A 73 -26.25 -9.06 2.19
C LYS A 73 -25.80 -7.72 1.58
N PRO A 74 -25.78 -7.59 0.23
CA PRO A 74 -25.49 -6.33 -0.43
C PRO A 74 -26.54 -5.31 -0.01
N GLY A 75 -26.17 -4.33 0.81
CA GLY A 75 -27.14 -3.38 1.37
C GLY A 75 -26.77 -2.74 2.70
N ALA A 76 -25.66 -3.12 3.34
CA ALA A 76 -25.12 -2.40 4.49
C ALA A 76 -24.51 -1.04 4.06
N SER A 77 -25.43 -0.13 3.74
CA SER A 77 -25.37 1.32 3.59
C SER A 77 -24.03 1.95 3.22
N GLN A 78 -23.96 2.37 1.97
CA GLN A 78 -23.12 3.47 1.51
C GLN A 78 -23.51 4.75 2.27
N LEU A 79 -22.81 5.07 3.36
CA LEU A 79 -22.64 6.47 3.74
C LEU A 79 -21.68 7.07 2.71
N LYS A 80 -22.22 7.72 1.70
CA LYS A 80 -21.47 8.20 0.52
C LYS A 80 -20.49 9.33 0.85
N ASP A 81 -20.63 9.94 2.02
CA ASP A 81 -19.99 11.23 2.34
C ASP A 81 -19.15 11.21 3.62
N ASP A 82 -18.95 10.05 4.26
CA ASP A 82 -18.14 9.96 5.48
C ASP A 82 -16.69 9.63 5.13
N ILE A 83 -15.97 10.63 4.61
CA ILE A 83 -14.51 10.53 4.42
C ILE A 83 -13.88 10.53 5.81
N ASP A 84 -13.19 9.44 6.12
CA ASP A 84 -12.50 9.31 7.40
C ASP A 84 -11.40 10.38 7.54
N PRO A 85 -11.49 11.31 8.50
CA PRO A 85 -10.51 12.39 8.64
C PRO A 85 -9.11 11.89 9.03
N ASN A 86 -8.98 10.66 9.56
CA ASN A 86 -7.69 10.11 9.99
C ASN A 86 -6.83 9.64 8.82
N ASN A 87 -7.45 9.16 7.74
CA ASN A 87 -6.74 8.61 6.59
C ASN A 87 -7.24 9.17 5.24
N MET A 88 -8.19 10.10 5.26
CA MET A 88 -8.83 10.70 4.07
C MET A 88 -9.35 9.66 3.07
N MET A 89 -9.75 8.49 3.56
CA MET A 89 -10.21 7.39 2.74
C MET A 89 -11.74 7.30 2.76
N PRO A 90 -12.39 7.07 1.60
CA PRO A 90 -13.81 6.80 1.58
C PRO A 90 -14.10 5.43 2.23
N PRO A 91 -15.37 5.17 2.59
CA PRO A 91 -15.77 3.88 3.13
C PRO A 91 -15.45 2.71 2.19
N PRO A 92 -15.27 1.49 2.74
CA PRO A 92 -14.97 0.30 1.96
C PRO A 92 -15.99 0.03 0.87
N ASN A 93 -15.52 -0.02 -0.38
CA ASN A 93 -16.32 -0.53 -1.49
C ASN A 93 -16.09 -2.04 -1.66
N GLN A 94 -17.09 -2.83 -1.27
CA GLN A 94 -17.16 -4.29 -1.45
C GLN A 94 -18.03 -4.70 -2.65
N GLN A 95 -18.45 -3.75 -3.50
CA GLN A 95 -19.18 -4.06 -4.74
C GLN A 95 -18.19 -4.36 -5.88
N PRO A 96 -18.53 -5.28 -6.81
CA PRO A 96 -17.76 -5.51 -8.01
C PRO A 96 -17.56 -4.24 -8.82
N SER A 97 -16.37 -4.07 -9.42
CA SER A 97 -16.11 -2.95 -10.33
C SER A 97 -16.79 -3.17 -11.68
N PRO A 98 -17.07 -2.09 -12.46
CA PRO A 98 -17.43 -2.24 -13.86
C PRO A 98 -16.39 -3.10 -14.60
N ASP A 99 -16.85 -3.99 -15.48
CA ASP A 99 -16.04 -4.93 -16.27
C ASP A 99 -15.20 -5.93 -15.45
N GLN A 100 -15.52 -6.18 -14.18
CA GLN A 100 -14.85 -7.23 -13.41
C GLN A 100 -15.16 -8.61 -14.03
N PRO A 101 -14.14 -9.40 -14.42
CA PRO A 101 -14.35 -10.62 -15.22
C PRO A 101 -14.91 -11.81 -14.43
N PHE A 102 -14.72 -11.84 -13.11
CA PHE A 102 -15.18 -12.91 -12.23
C PHE A 102 -15.56 -12.39 -10.84
N PRO A 103 -16.45 -13.09 -10.11
CA PRO A 103 -16.79 -12.70 -8.75
C PRO A 103 -15.58 -12.87 -7.82
N LEU A 104 -15.45 -11.97 -6.85
CA LEU A 104 -14.41 -12.02 -5.82
C LEU A 104 -15.03 -12.12 -4.43
N SER A 105 -14.32 -12.75 -3.49
CA SER A 105 -14.78 -12.86 -2.12
C SER A 105 -14.86 -11.49 -1.44
N THR A 106 -15.93 -11.29 -0.66
CA THR A 106 -16.11 -10.14 0.23
C THR A 106 -15.79 -10.48 1.69
N VAL A 107 -15.48 -11.75 1.97
CA VAL A 107 -15.10 -12.26 3.29
C VAL A 107 -13.75 -11.67 3.67
N ARG A 108 -13.63 -11.31 4.95
CA ARG A 108 -12.41 -10.76 5.53
C ARG A 108 -11.81 -11.72 6.53
N GLU A 109 -10.49 -11.65 6.69
CA GLU A 109 -9.72 -12.51 7.59
C GLU A 109 -9.21 -11.69 8.78
N GLU A 110 -9.43 -12.17 9.99
CA GLU A 110 -8.84 -11.58 11.19
C GLU A 110 -7.37 -11.98 11.32
N SER A 111 -6.49 -11.00 11.55
CA SER A 111 -5.05 -11.18 11.74
C SER A 111 -4.70 -11.70 13.13
N SER A 112 -3.44 -12.05 13.38
CA SER A 112 -2.94 -12.22 14.76
C SER A 112 -2.44 -10.91 15.40
N ILE A 113 -2.41 -9.81 14.63
CA ILE A 113 -1.81 -8.54 15.01
C ILE A 113 -2.79 -7.72 15.87
N PRO A 114 -2.44 -7.37 17.12
CA PRO A 114 -3.30 -6.57 17.98
C PRO A 114 -3.40 -5.13 17.48
N ARG A 115 -4.55 -4.50 17.70
CA ARG A 115 -4.69 -3.06 17.55
C ARG A 115 -4.24 -2.36 18.81
N ALA A 116 -3.58 -1.21 18.65
CA ALA A 116 -3.24 -0.36 19.79
C ALA A 116 -4.51 0.10 20.51
N HIS A 117 -4.48 0.15 21.84
CA HIS A 117 -5.56 0.66 22.70
C HIS A 117 -6.91 -0.07 22.57
N SER A 118 -6.94 -1.30 22.04
CA SER A 118 -8.15 -2.12 21.98
C SER A 118 -7.81 -3.60 22.16
N ASP A 119 -8.78 -4.41 22.60
CA ASP A 119 -8.64 -5.88 22.64
C ASP A 119 -8.90 -6.55 21.27
N LYS A 120 -9.16 -5.75 20.21
CA LYS A 120 -9.40 -6.22 18.85
C LYS A 120 -8.09 -6.38 18.09
N LYS A 121 -8.13 -7.19 17.03
CA LYS A 121 -7.04 -7.37 16.08
C LYS A 121 -7.30 -6.63 14.78
N TRP A 122 -6.26 -6.53 13.96
CA TRP A 122 -6.41 -6.06 12.59
C TRP A 122 -7.19 -7.10 11.77
N VAL A 123 -7.93 -6.64 10.77
CA VAL A 123 -8.73 -7.48 9.88
C VAL A 123 -8.33 -7.13 8.46
N TYR A 124 -7.80 -8.10 7.73
CA TYR A 124 -7.32 -7.89 6.37
C TYR A 124 -8.46 -7.53 5.42
N PRO A 125 -8.19 -6.75 4.36
CA PRO A 125 -9.17 -6.48 3.32
C PRO A 125 -9.55 -7.77 2.58
N SER A 126 -10.78 -7.82 2.06
CA SER A 126 -11.24 -8.91 1.20
C SER A 126 -10.64 -8.83 -0.21
N GLU A 127 -10.81 -9.89 -1.01
CA GLU A 127 -10.44 -9.91 -2.43
C GLU A 127 -11.07 -8.78 -3.22
N GLN A 128 -12.37 -8.55 -3.02
CA GLN A 128 -13.06 -7.45 -3.69
C GLN A 128 -12.52 -6.07 -3.28
N MET A 129 -12.17 -5.90 -1.99
CA MET A 129 -11.56 -4.65 -1.51
C MET A 129 -10.18 -4.41 -2.12
N PHE A 130 -9.35 -5.46 -2.21
CA PHE A 130 -8.02 -5.38 -2.81
C PHE A 130 -8.12 -5.02 -4.29
N TRP A 131 -8.98 -5.70 -5.05
CA TRP A 131 -9.22 -5.41 -6.47
C TRP A 131 -9.61 -3.96 -6.70
N ASN A 132 -10.60 -3.47 -5.95
CA ASN A 132 -11.07 -2.10 -6.03
C ASN A 132 -9.99 -1.08 -5.63
N ALA A 133 -9.14 -1.41 -4.65
CA ALA A 133 -8.02 -0.56 -4.26
C ALA A 133 -6.95 -0.46 -5.35
N MET A 134 -6.63 -1.56 -6.02
CA MET A 134 -5.68 -1.59 -7.13
C MET A 134 -6.18 -0.76 -8.33
N LEU A 135 -7.47 -0.83 -8.64
CA LEU A 135 -8.07 0.02 -9.67
C LEU A 135 -7.94 1.52 -9.36
N ARG A 136 -8.14 1.93 -8.09
CA ARG A 136 -7.95 3.31 -7.63
C ARG A 136 -6.49 3.77 -7.73
N LYS A 137 -5.54 2.85 -7.57
CA LYS A 137 -4.10 3.10 -7.78
C LYS A 137 -3.70 3.19 -9.26
N GLY A 138 -4.64 2.99 -10.18
CA GLY A 138 -4.39 3.05 -11.61
C GLY A 138 -4.06 1.71 -12.26
N TRP A 139 -4.10 0.60 -11.51
CA TRP A 139 -3.87 -0.74 -12.09
C TRP A 139 -4.96 -1.09 -13.11
N ARG A 140 -4.58 -1.74 -14.22
CA ARG A 140 -5.48 -2.11 -15.31
C ARG A 140 -5.42 -3.62 -15.55
N TRP A 141 -6.26 -4.35 -14.83
CA TRP A 141 -6.33 -5.82 -14.90
C TRP A 141 -6.70 -6.38 -16.28
N LYS A 142 -7.27 -5.56 -17.18
CA LYS A 142 -7.71 -6.01 -18.51
C LYS A 142 -6.57 -6.53 -19.38
N ASP A 143 -5.35 -6.06 -19.13
CA ASP A 143 -4.16 -6.45 -19.89
C ASP A 143 -3.48 -7.69 -19.27
N ASP A 144 -3.90 -8.11 -18.08
CA ASP A 144 -3.37 -9.25 -17.35
C ASP A 144 -4.28 -10.48 -17.54
N ASP A 145 -3.69 -11.65 -17.78
CA ASP A 145 -4.41 -12.94 -17.76
C ASP A 145 -4.54 -13.44 -16.31
N ILE A 146 -5.26 -12.66 -15.49
CA ILE A 146 -5.46 -12.96 -14.07
C ILE A 146 -6.73 -13.77 -13.86
N THR A 147 -6.67 -14.79 -13.01
CA THR A 147 -7.83 -15.61 -12.64
C THR A 147 -8.32 -15.29 -11.23
N SER A 148 -9.52 -15.78 -10.88
CA SER A 148 -10.02 -15.70 -9.51
C SER A 148 -9.11 -16.43 -8.52
N GLU A 149 -8.50 -17.53 -8.92
CA GLU A 149 -7.59 -18.31 -8.08
C GLU A 149 -6.29 -17.55 -7.81
N ASP A 150 -5.77 -16.83 -8.80
CA ASP A 150 -4.62 -15.95 -8.62
C ASP A 150 -4.90 -14.88 -7.58
N MET A 151 -6.10 -14.29 -7.59
CA MET A 151 -6.48 -13.29 -6.58
C MET A 151 -6.51 -13.89 -5.17
N THR A 152 -7.07 -15.09 -5.01
CA THR A 152 -7.04 -15.82 -3.75
C THR A 152 -5.61 -16.07 -3.27
N ASN A 153 -4.72 -16.49 -4.17
CA ASN A 153 -3.34 -16.79 -3.84
C ASN A 153 -2.54 -15.54 -3.48
N ILE A 154 -2.68 -14.45 -4.24
CA ILE A 154 -2.07 -13.15 -3.96
C ILE A 154 -2.40 -12.72 -2.54
N ILE A 155 -3.68 -12.70 -2.17
CA ILE A 155 -4.11 -12.20 -0.86
C ILE A 155 -3.64 -13.11 0.27
N LYS A 156 -3.72 -14.44 0.10
CA LYS A 156 -3.16 -15.37 1.08
C LYS A 156 -1.68 -15.11 1.30
N ILE A 157 -0.89 -14.94 0.23
CA ILE A 157 0.55 -14.65 0.34
C ILE A 157 0.79 -13.33 1.08
N HIS A 158 0.06 -12.27 0.74
CA HIS A 158 0.17 -10.97 1.40
C HIS A 158 -0.17 -11.04 2.90
N ASN A 159 -1.28 -11.70 3.26
CA ASN A 159 -1.67 -11.85 4.66
C ASN A 159 -0.60 -12.65 5.43
N GLN A 160 -0.12 -13.76 4.86
CA GLN A 160 0.95 -14.55 5.48
C GLN A 160 2.25 -13.77 5.63
N ASN A 161 2.60 -12.92 4.65
CA ASN A 161 3.77 -12.06 4.75
C ASN A 161 3.65 -11.06 5.92
N ASN A 162 2.47 -10.44 6.10
CA ASN A 162 2.20 -9.56 7.23
C ASN A 162 2.32 -10.29 8.58
N GLU A 163 1.75 -11.51 8.67
CA GLU A 163 1.83 -12.33 9.88
C GLU A 163 3.27 -12.74 10.23
N GLN A 164 4.08 -13.05 9.22
CA GLN A 164 5.50 -13.35 9.43
C GLN A 164 6.27 -12.11 9.87
N ALA A 165 6.06 -10.97 9.21
CA ALA A 165 6.68 -9.71 9.58
C ALA A 165 6.35 -9.35 11.04
N TRP A 166 5.10 -9.53 11.46
CA TRP A 166 4.69 -9.30 12.85
C TRP A 166 5.44 -10.21 13.85
N LYS A 167 5.60 -11.50 13.53
CA LYS A 167 6.40 -12.41 14.37
C LYS A 167 7.86 -11.97 14.49
N GLU A 168 8.45 -11.47 13.41
CA GLU A 168 9.82 -10.97 13.44
C GLU A 168 9.94 -9.69 14.28
N ILE A 169 8.95 -8.79 14.22
CA ILE A 169 8.88 -7.60 15.09
C ILE A 169 8.85 -8.04 16.56
N LEU A 170 7.97 -8.97 16.93
CA LEU A 170 7.88 -9.46 18.31
C LEU A 170 9.19 -10.10 18.81
N LYS A 171 9.87 -10.87 17.94
CA LYS A 171 11.20 -11.42 18.27
C LYS A 171 12.22 -10.31 18.50
N TRP A 172 12.22 -9.29 17.64
CA TRP A 172 13.12 -8.16 17.76
C TRP A 172 12.86 -7.37 19.05
N GLU A 173 11.60 -7.07 19.39
CA GLU A 173 11.24 -6.38 20.63
C GLU A 173 11.65 -7.17 21.87
N ALA A 174 11.46 -8.50 21.87
CA ALA A 174 11.87 -9.35 22.98
C ALA A 174 13.40 -9.34 23.22
N LEU A 175 14.20 -9.19 22.17
CA LEU A 175 15.67 -9.07 22.29
C LEU A 175 16.13 -7.71 22.81
N HIS A 176 15.28 -6.69 22.73
CA HIS A 176 15.59 -5.31 23.13
C HIS A 176 14.76 -4.85 24.33
N ALA A 177 14.00 -5.75 24.96
CA ALA A 177 13.30 -5.48 26.21
C ALA A 177 14.33 -5.32 27.33
N VAL A 178 14.38 -4.13 27.92
CA VAL A 178 15.24 -3.77 29.07
C VAL A 178 14.52 -4.08 30.37
#